data_AF-A0A849T080-F1
#
_entry.id   AF-A0A849T080-F1
#
_cell.length_a   1.000
_cell.length_b   1.000
_cell.length_c   1.000
_cell.angle_alpha   90.00
_cell.angle_beta   90.00
_cell.angle_gamma   90.00
#
_symmetry.space_group_name_H-M   'P 1'
#
loop_
_entity.id
_entity.type
_entity.pdbx_description
1 polymer ?
#
loop_
_entity_poly.entity_id
_entity_poly.type
_entity_poly.pdbx_seq_one_letter_code
_entity_poly.pdbx_strand_id
1 'polypeptide(L)'
;MYELIIYGGASQKKVLSIKLNQEELNQSLMSFLLEHKINIASSCNGEGICQKCIIWQDKKYYLSCQINLSEIFKNSFSQSFRVSYL
;
A
#
# COMPACT_ATOMS: atom_id res chain seq x y z
N MET A 1 -4.62 -3.44 -17.21
CA MET A 1 -4.54 -4.31 -16.02
C MET A 1 -3.31 -3.93 -15.25
N TYR A 2 -3.47 -3.59 -13.98
CA TYR A 2 -2.39 -3.22 -13.09
C TYR A 2 -2.03 -4.42 -12.21
N GLU A 3 -0.77 -4.56 -11.83
CA GLU A 3 -0.33 -5.63 -10.93
C GLU A 3 0.28 -5.03 -9.68
N LEU A 4 -0.26 -5.43 -8.53
CA LEU A 4 0.22 -5.02 -7.22
C LEU A 4 0.79 -6.22 -6.48
N ILE A 5 2.03 -6.09 -6.01
CA ILE A 5 2.67 -7.11 -5.17
C ILE A 5 3.05 -6.50 -3.82
N ILE A 6 2.59 -7.12 -2.74
CA ILE A 6 2.86 -6.68 -1.38
C ILE A 6 3.75 -7.69 -0.69
N TYR A 7 4.83 -7.20 -0.09
CA TYR A 7 5.78 -7.96 0.71
C TYR A 7 5.70 -7.55 2.17
N GLY A 8 5.91 -8.49 3.08
CA GLY A 8 6.09 -8.18 4.50
C GLY A 8 7.44 -7.50 4.72
N GLY A 9 7.46 -6.38 5.45
CA GLY A 9 8.68 -5.59 5.68
C GLY A 9 9.78 -6.37 6.40
N ALA A 10 9.43 -7.13 7.44
CA ALA A 10 10.38 -7.93 8.21
C ALA A 10 10.72 -9.27 7.56
N SER A 11 9.71 -9.99 7.05
CA SER A 11 9.90 -11.34 6.49
C SER A 11 10.39 -11.34 5.05
N GLN A 12 10.22 -10.23 4.34
CA GLN A 12 10.40 -10.11 2.88
C GLN A 12 9.59 -11.13 2.06
N LYS A 13 8.67 -11.85 2.69
CA LYS A 13 7.80 -12.82 2.01
C LYS A 13 6.70 -12.08 1.28
N LYS A 14 6.32 -12.62 0.13
CA LYS A 14 5.15 -12.18 -0.63
C LYS A 14 3.89 -12.46 0.19
N VAL A 15 3.15 -11.40 0.52
CA VAL A 15 1.92 -11.45 1.31
C VAL A 15 0.71 -11.46 0.40
N LEU A 16 0.70 -10.60 -0.63
CA LEU A 16 -0.39 -10.52 -1.59
C LEU A 16 0.16 -10.26 -2.99
N SER A 17 -0.54 -10.78 -3.99
CA SER A 17 -0.38 -10.37 -5.37
C SER A 17 -1.71 -10.47 -6.07
N ILE A 18 -2.08 -9.36 -6.68
CA ILE A 18 -3.42 -9.14 -7.21
C ILE A 18 -3.31 -8.26 -8.44
N LYS A 19 -4.23 -8.54 -9.37
CA LYS A 19 -4.40 -7.73 -10.57
C LYS A 19 -5.55 -6.79 -10.33
N LEU A 20 -5.29 -5.50 -10.51
CA LEU A 20 -6.26 -4.44 -10.29
C LEU A 20 -6.81 -3.91 -11.61
N ASN A 21 -8.09 -3.59 -11.57
CA ASN A 21 -8.80 -2.85 -12.61
C ASN A 21 -8.69 -1.34 -12.36
N GLN A 22 -9.08 -0.55 -13.35
CA GLN A 22 -8.93 0.90 -13.28
C GLN A 22 -9.83 1.54 -12.21
N GLU A 23 -10.99 0.95 -11.93
CA GLU A 23 -11.91 1.41 -10.89
C GLU A 23 -11.31 1.28 -9.48
N GLU A 24 -10.51 0.23 -9.25
CA GLU A 24 -9.84 -0.02 -7.96
C GLU A 24 -8.70 0.97 -7.70
N LEU A 25 -8.27 1.76 -8.68
CA LEU A 25 -7.22 2.77 -8.48
C LEU A 25 -7.70 4.02 -7.74
N ASN A 26 -9.02 4.19 -7.59
CA ASN A 26 -9.61 5.39 -6.98
C ASN A 26 -9.70 5.35 -5.44
N GLN A 27 -9.13 4.33 -4.80
CA GLN A 27 -9.07 4.24 -3.34
C GLN A 27 -7.66 4.49 -2.79
N SER A 28 -7.62 4.87 -1.51
CA SER A 28 -6.37 4.99 -0.77
C SER A 28 -5.69 3.63 -0.63
N LEU A 29 -4.36 3.61 -0.58
CA LEU A 29 -3.63 2.37 -0.34
C LEU A 29 -4.00 1.77 1.01
N MET A 30 -4.25 2.58 2.04
CA MET A 30 -4.69 2.07 3.35
C MET A 30 -6.02 1.32 3.26
N SER A 31 -7.03 1.91 2.59
CA SER A 31 -8.34 1.28 2.41
C SER A 31 -8.21 -0.07 1.72
N PHE A 32 -7.43 -0.11 0.64
CA PHE A 32 -7.13 -1.33 -0.09
C PHE A 32 -6.47 -2.40 0.77
N LEU A 33 -5.44 -2.03 1.56
CA LEU A 33 -4.75 -2.95 2.46
C LEU A 33 -5.71 -3.54 3.50
N LEU A 34 -6.57 -2.70 4.10
CA LEU A 34 -7.54 -3.14 5.11
C LEU A 34 -8.64 -4.04 4.51
N GLU A 35 -9.14 -3.74 3.31
CA GLU A 35 -10.11 -4.58 2.58
C GLU A 35 -9.56 -6.00 2.34
N HIS A 36 -8.27 -6.09 2.00
CA HIS A 36 -7.56 -7.35 1.82
C HIS A 36 -7.01 -7.96 3.13
N LYS A 37 -7.45 -7.47 4.30
CA LYS A 37 -7.05 -7.94 5.64
C LYS A 37 -5.53 -7.89 5.88
N ILE A 38 -4.85 -6.97 5.21
CA ILE A 38 -3.44 -6.70 5.44
C ILE A 38 -3.35 -5.64 6.53
N ASN A 39 -2.96 -6.08 7.72
CA ASN A 39 -2.78 -5.20 8.85
C ASN A 39 -1.69 -4.15 8.54
N ILE A 40 -1.95 -2.91 8.91
CA ILE A 40 -0.97 -1.84 8.84
C ILE A 40 -1.13 -0.96 10.07
N ALA A 41 -0.01 -0.51 10.61
CA ALA A 41 -0.01 0.32 11.80
C ALA A 41 -0.74 1.63 11.52
N SER A 42 -1.80 1.92 12.29
CA SER A 42 -2.58 3.15 12.14
C SER A 42 -3.14 3.56 13.50
N SER A 43 -3.17 4.87 13.77
CA SER A 43 -3.70 5.40 15.04
C SER A 43 -4.33 6.80 14.91
N CYS A 44 -4.52 7.31 13.69
CA CYS A 44 -5.10 8.63 13.45
C CYS A 44 -6.22 8.61 12.40
N ASN A 45 -6.90 7.47 12.20
CA ASN A 45 -7.99 7.34 11.23
C ASN A 45 -7.67 7.83 9.80
N GLY A 46 -6.40 7.76 9.42
CA GLY A 46 -5.95 8.16 8.09
C GLY A 46 -5.57 9.63 7.94
N GLU A 47 -5.57 10.44 8.99
CA GLU A 47 -5.20 11.87 8.94
C GLU A 47 -3.70 12.14 8.70
N GLY A 48 -2.85 11.10 8.73
CA GLY A 48 -1.41 11.21 8.49
C GLY A 48 -0.59 11.70 9.69
N ILE A 49 -1.21 12.30 10.72
CA ILE A 49 -0.51 12.85 11.89
C ILE A 49 0.23 11.80 12.73
N CYS A 50 -0.26 10.57 12.81
CA CYS A 50 0.43 9.52 13.59
C CYS A 50 1.71 9.00 12.92
N GLN A 51 1.88 9.21 11.61
CA GLN A 51 3.00 8.73 10.81
C GLN A 51 3.31 7.22 10.92
N LYS A 52 2.32 6.39 11.29
CA LYS A 52 2.52 4.94 11.47
C LYS A 52 2.24 4.10 10.23
N CYS A 53 1.40 4.59 9.31
CA CYS A 53 0.88 3.84 8.15
C CYS A 53 1.94 3.68 7.03
N ILE A 54 3.19 3.37 7.38
CA ILE A 54 4.36 3.45 6.51
C ILE A 54 4.40 2.28 5.53
N ILE A 55 4.60 2.61 4.26
CA ILE A 55 4.91 1.66 3.18
C ILE A 55 6.17 2.08 2.46
N TRP A 56 6.96 1.11 2.00
CA TRP A 56 8.21 1.34 1.30
C TRP A 56 8.11 0.94 -0.17
N GLN A 57 8.59 1.82 -1.04
CA GLN A 57 8.71 1.62 -2.50
C GLN A 57 10.05 2.20 -2.95
N ASP A 58 10.90 1.41 -3.61
CA ASP A 58 12.16 1.86 -4.22
C ASP A 58 13.00 2.84 -3.36
N LYS A 59 13.16 2.50 -2.08
CA LYS A 59 13.91 3.27 -1.05
C LYS A 59 13.24 4.56 -0.56
N LYS A 60 12.06 4.90 -1.05
CA LYS A 60 11.19 5.93 -0.47
C LYS A 60 10.15 5.29 0.43
N TYR A 61 9.68 6.05 1.41
CA TYR A 61 8.54 5.67 2.20
C TYR A 61 7.38 6.64 1.97
N TYR A 62 6.17 6.10 2.06
CA TYR A 62 4.93 6.83 1.93
C TYR A 62 4.01 6.45 3.08
N LEU A 63 3.06 7.32 3.38
CA LEU A 63 1.96 7.01 4.29
C LEU A 63 0.84 6.41 3.45
N SER A 64 0.51 5.12 3.64
CA SER A 64 -0.55 4.42 2.90
C SER A 64 -1.90 5.13 2.99
N CYS A 65 -2.11 5.86 4.08
CA CYS A 65 -3.30 6.62 4.36
C CYS A 65 -3.39 7.97 3.62
N GLN A 66 -2.30 8.41 2.99
CA GLN A 66 -2.21 9.69 2.28
C GLN A 66 -1.90 9.51 0.79
N ILE A 67 -1.79 8.27 0.31
CA ILE A 67 -1.48 7.95 -1.08
C ILE A 67 -2.60 7.11 -1.69
N ASN A 68 -3.01 7.47 -2.90
CA ASN A 68 -3.96 6.68 -3.68
C ASN A 68 -3.24 5.66 -4.57
N LEU A 69 -3.92 4.56 -4.87
CA LEU A 69 -3.40 3.56 -5.80
C LEU A 69 -3.13 4.16 -7.18
N SER A 70 -3.97 5.07 -7.66
CA SER A 70 -3.74 5.80 -8.91
C SER A 70 -2.40 6.53 -8.96
N GLU A 71 -1.94 7.11 -7.83
CA GLU A 71 -0.66 7.80 -7.76
C GLU A 71 0.52 6.84 -7.82
N ILE A 72 0.37 5.68 -7.17
CA ILE A 72 1.33 4.58 -7.19
C ILE A 72 1.55 4.07 -8.62
N PHE A 73 0.48 3.95 -9.40
CA PHE A 73 0.53 3.40 -10.76
C PHE A 73 0.79 4.44 -11.86
N LYS A 74 1.04 5.72 -11.53
CA LYS A 74 1.27 6.79 -12.52
C LYS A 74 2.36 6.47 -13.56
N ASN A 75 3.44 5.83 -13.13
CA ASN A 75 4.63 5.64 -13.97
C ASN A 75 4.84 4.20 -14.47
N SER A 76 4.11 3.22 -13.93
CA SER A 76 4.26 1.82 -14.33
C SER A 76 3.02 1.01 -13.97
N PHE A 77 2.70 0.01 -14.79
CA PHE A 77 1.56 -0.89 -14.60
C PHE A 77 1.79 -1.99 -13.56
N SER A 78 3.04 -2.24 -13.17
CA SER A 78 3.40 -3.21 -12.12
C SER A 78 4.13 -2.47 -11.01
N GLN A 79 3.67 -2.66 -9.78
CA GLN A 79 4.20 -1.98 -8.61
C GLN A 79 4.35 -2.94 -7.44
N SER A 80 5.39 -2.73 -6.63
CA SER A 80 5.62 -3.54 -5.45
C SER A 80 6.01 -2.73 -4.22
N PHE A 81 5.49 -3.16 -3.07
CA PHE A 81 5.64 -2.44 -1.80
C PHE A 81 5.99 -3.37 -0.67
N ARG A 82 6.66 -2.81 0.34
CA ARG A 82 6.85 -3.47 1.62
C ARG A 82 5.99 -2.79 2.68
N VAL A 83 5.18 -3.57 3.37
CA VAL A 83 4.34 -3.12 4.48
C VAL A 83 4.97 -3.53 5.81
N SER A 84 5.11 -2.59 6.74
CA SER A 84 5.53 -2.90 8.09
C SER A 84 4.29 -3.13 8.96
N TYR A 85 4.16 -4.34 9.48
CA TYR A 85 3.21 -4.67 10.53
C TYR A 85 3.88 -4.30 11.85
N LEU A 86 3.45 -3.22 12.53
CA LEU A 86 3.66 -2.93 13.96
C LEU A 86 3.15 -1.52 14.32
#